data_AF-T1ASD0-F1
#
_entry.id   AF-T1ASD0-F1
#
_cell.length_a   1.000
_cell.length_b   1.000
_cell.length_c   1.000
_cell.angle_alpha   90.00
_cell.angle_beta   90.00
_cell.angle_gamma   90.00
#
_symmetry.space_group_name_H-M   'P 1'
#
loop_
_entity.id
_entity.type
_entity.pdbx_description
1 polymer ?
#
loop_
_entity_poly.entity_id
_entity_poly.type
_entity_poly.pdbx_seq_one_letter_code
_entity_poly.pdbx_strand_id
1 'polypeptide(L)'
;ELVEAVESGFLRRGSAVLDLGCGLGTEAGYLAGLGFRTVGVDLSRDATVGARASHPDAAFLQGDVLRLPFRAASFDAAIDRGCFHYVPTEST
;
A
#
# COMPACT_ATOMS: atom_id res chain seq x y z
N GLU A 1 -12.28 -9.78 2.27
CA GLU A 1 -11.05 -9.47 3.02
C GLU A 1 -10.85 -7.96 3.20
N LEU A 2 -10.26 -7.19 2.26
CA LEU A 2 -10.03 -5.75 2.51
C LEU A 2 -11.34 -4.95 2.74
N VAL A 3 -12.33 -5.15 1.87
CA VAL A 3 -13.65 -4.50 2.01
C VAL A 3 -14.28 -4.85 3.36
N GLU A 4 -14.30 -6.13 3.71
CA GLU A 4 -14.84 -6.63 4.97
C GLU A 4 -14.09 -6.08 6.20
N ALA A 5 -12.76 -5.94 6.13
CA ALA A 5 -11.96 -5.33 7.18
C ALA A 5 -12.34 -3.85 7.42
N VAL A 6 -12.68 -3.13 6.35
CA VAL A 6 -13.18 -1.75 6.44
C VAL A 6 -14.61 -1.72 6.98
N GLU A 7 -15.50 -2.57 6.47
CA GLU A 7 -16.92 -2.61 6.85
C GLU A 7 -17.14 -3.07 8.29
N SER A 8 -16.37 -4.06 8.76
CA SER A 8 -16.39 -4.52 10.15
C SER A 8 -15.76 -3.54 11.14
N GLY A 9 -15.05 -2.51 10.65
CA GLY A 9 -14.32 -1.55 11.47
C GLY A 9 -13.01 -2.09 12.05
N PHE A 10 -12.58 -3.29 11.65
CA PHE A 10 -11.25 -3.82 11.98
C PHE A 10 -10.16 -2.86 11.52
N LEU A 11 -10.26 -2.38 10.27
CA LEU A 11 -9.45 -1.30 9.75
C LEU A 11 -10.20 0.03 9.92
N ARG A 12 -9.82 0.80 10.94
CA ARG A 12 -10.52 2.05 11.30
C ARG A 12 -10.33 3.13 10.24
N ARG A 13 -11.42 3.78 9.83
CA ARG A 13 -11.37 4.95 8.93
C ARG A 13 -10.40 6.02 9.44
N GLY A 14 -9.69 6.68 8.51
CA GLY A 14 -8.65 7.68 8.83
C GLY A 14 -7.29 7.11 9.21
N SER A 15 -7.16 5.78 9.33
CA SER A 15 -5.87 5.12 9.55
C SER A 15 -4.88 5.43 8.43
N ALA A 16 -3.60 5.47 8.77
CA ALA A 16 -2.50 5.47 7.81
C ALA A 16 -2.21 4.02 7.39
N VAL A 17 -2.24 3.75 6.09
CA VAL A 17 -2.12 2.39 5.55
C VAL A 17 -1.01 2.33 4.50
N LEU A 18 -0.15 1.33 4.61
CA LEU A 18 0.89 1.01 3.63
C LEU A 18 0.45 -0.16 2.76
N ASP A 19 0.47 0.00 1.44
CA ASP A 19 0.17 -1.06 0.47
C ASP A 19 1.48 -1.55 -0.16
N LEU A 20 1.86 -2.80 0.14
CA LEU A 20 3.15 -3.41 -0.23
C LEU A 20 3.04 -4.12 -1.59
N GLY A 21 3.89 -3.73 -2.53
CA GLY A 21 3.81 -4.21 -3.92
C GLY A 21 2.49 -3.78 -4.56
N CYS A 22 2.19 -2.47 -4.48
CA CYS A 22 0.86 -1.95 -4.78
C CYS A 22 0.45 -2.07 -6.26
N GLY A 23 1.37 -2.40 -7.17
CA GLY A 23 1.10 -2.48 -8.60
C GLY A 23 0.49 -1.19 -9.13
N LEU A 24 -0.67 -1.30 -9.81
CA LEU A 24 -1.44 -0.17 -10.32
C LEU A 24 -2.30 0.53 -9.26
N GLY A 25 -2.17 0.17 -7.98
CA GLY A 25 -2.72 0.91 -6.84
C GLY A 25 -4.20 0.69 -6.58
N THR A 26 -4.75 -0.48 -6.93
CA THR A 26 -6.20 -0.77 -6.76
C THR A 26 -6.63 -0.66 -5.30
N GLU A 27 -5.89 -1.32 -4.39
CA GLU A 27 -6.16 -1.32 -2.96
C GLU A 27 -5.88 0.06 -2.34
N ALA A 28 -4.72 0.65 -2.64
CA ALA A 28 -4.38 1.99 -2.19
C ALA A 28 -5.41 3.06 -2.61
N GLY A 29 -5.88 3.00 -3.85
CA GLY A 29 -6.87 3.91 -4.43
C GLY A 29 -8.26 3.72 -3.84
N TYR A 30 -8.70 2.46 -3.67
CA TYR A 30 -9.95 2.15 -2.98
C TYR A 30 -9.99 2.74 -1.57
N LEU A 31 -8.92 2.56 -0.79
CA LEU A 31 -8.83 3.09 0.57
C LEU A 31 -8.74 4.62 0.59
N ALA A 32 -7.98 5.24 -0.31
CA ALA A 32 -7.92 6.69 -0.42
C ALA A 32 -9.32 7.29 -0.68
N GLY A 33 -10.09 6.69 -1.60
CA GLY A 33 -11.47 7.10 -1.88
C GLY A 33 -12.42 6.96 -0.68
N LEU A 34 -12.06 6.17 0.33
CA LEU A 34 -12.80 6.03 1.59
C LEU A 34 -12.28 6.92 2.73
N GLY A 35 -11.30 7.80 2.44
CA GLY A 35 -10.73 8.76 3.40
C GLY A 35 -9.59 8.21 4.25
N PHE A 36 -8.97 7.10 3.85
CA PHE A 36 -7.74 6.62 4.48
C PHE A 36 -6.52 7.40 3.96
N ARG A 37 -5.45 7.43 4.76
CA ARG A 37 -4.16 7.98 4.33
C ARG A 37 -3.30 6.84 3.80
N THR A 38 -3.42 6.55 2.50
CA THR A 38 -2.73 5.42 1.88
C THR A 38 -1.45 5.83 1.17
N VAL A 39 -0.42 5.00 1.35
CA VAL A 39 0.83 5.04 0.57
C VAL A 39 1.03 3.65 -0.05
N GLY A 40 1.10 3.56 -1.36
CA GLY A 40 1.51 2.35 -2.08
C GLY A 40 3.01 2.35 -2.39
N VAL A 41 3.68 1.22 -2.22
CA VAL A 41 5.08 1.02 -2.62
C VAL A 41 5.17 -0.11 -3.62
N ASP A 42 5.86 0.11 -4.73
CA ASP A 42 6.16 -0.94 -5.71
C ASP A 42 7.57 -0.77 -6.28
N LEU A 43 8.23 -1.88 -6.61
CA LEU A 43 9.57 -1.86 -7.21
C LEU A 43 9.53 -1.31 -8.64
N SER A 44 8.42 -1.53 -9.35
CA SER A 44 8.19 -1.11 -10.73
C SER A 44 7.83 0.37 -10.82
N ARG A 45 8.70 1.15 -11.46
CA ARG A 45 8.43 2.55 -11.77
C ARG A 45 7.13 2.71 -12.58
N ASP A 46 6.96 1.90 -13.61
CA ASP A 46 5.81 2.01 -14.51
C ASP A 46 4.49 1.73 -13.78
N ALA A 47 4.50 0.77 -12.84
CA ALA A 47 3.36 0.49 -11.98
C ALA A 47 2.98 1.73 -11.14
N THR A 48 3.95 2.32 -10.44
CA THR A 48 3.69 3.52 -9.62
C THR A 48 3.28 4.74 -10.43
N VAL A 49 3.77 4.90 -11.66
CA VAL A 49 3.34 5.97 -12.57
C VAL A 49 1.88 5.75 -12.99
N GLY A 50 1.51 4.53 -13.38
CA GLY A 50 0.13 4.17 -13.69
C GLY A 50 -0.81 4.37 -12.49
N ALA A 51 -0.38 3.93 -11.31
CA ALA A 51 -1.15 4.07 -10.08
C ALA A 51 -1.45 5.53 -9.74
N ARG A 52 -0.44 6.42 -9.84
CA ARG A 52 -0.63 7.87 -9.64
C ARG A 52 -1.60 8.48 -10.63
N ALA A 53 -1.59 8.02 -11.88
CA ALA A 53 -2.50 8.52 -12.91
C ALA A 53 -3.95 8.08 -12.64
N SER A 54 -4.14 6.84 -12.16
CA SER A 54 -5.46 6.27 -11.88
C SER A 54 -6.06 6.69 -10.54
N HIS A 55 -5.22 7.00 -9.55
CA HIS A 55 -5.63 7.22 -8.16
C HIS A 55 -4.96 8.47 -7.56
N PRO A 56 -5.32 9.68 -8.00
CA PRO A 56 -4.66 10.92 -7.60
C PRO A 56 -4.77 11.25 -6.10
N ASP A 57 -5.74 10.68 -5.40
CA ASP A 57 -5.96 10.88 -3.96
C ASP A 57 -5.09 9.98 -3.08
N ALA A 58 -4.39 9.00 -3.67
CA ALA A 58 -3.44 8.13 -2.98
C ALA A 58 -1.99 8.54 -3.26
N ALA A 59 -1.09 8.28 -2.32
CA ALA A 59 0.34 8.46 -2.54
C ALA A 59 0.97 7.15 -3.04
N PHE A 60 1.94 7.25 -3.94
CA PHE A 60 2.68 6.09 -4.45
C PHE A 60 4.17 6.35 -4.44
N LEU A 61 4.99 5.36 -4.12
CA LEU A 61 6.44 5.49 -4.07
C LEU A 61 7.06 4.30 -4.81
N GLN A 62 7.97 4.58 -5.75
CA GLN A 62 8.83 3.54 -6.27
C GLN A 62 9.85 3.16 -5.18
N GLY A 63 9.89 1.89 -4.77
CA GLY A 63 10.78 1.45 -3.72
C GLY A 63 10.78 -0.06 -3.50
N ASP A 64 11.81 -0.53 -2.81
CA ASP A 64 11.92 -1.90 -2.33
C ASP A 64 11.22 -2.01 -0.97
N VAL A 65 10.25 -2.93 -0.86
CA VAL A 65 9.51 -3.19 0.39
C VAL A 65 10.40 -3.74 1.51
N LEU A 66 11.59 -4.26 1.19
CA LEU A 66 12.61 -4.66 2.17
C LEU A 66 13.41 -3.46 2.72
N ARG A 67 13.32 -2.29 2.08
CA ARG A 67 14.11 -1.09 2.41
C ARG A 67 13.25 0.17 2.37
N LEU A 68 12.17 0.15 3.15
CA LEU A 68 11.21 1.24 3.21
C LEU A 68 11.81 2.51 3.82
N PRO A 69 11.69 3.68 3.16
CA PRO A 69 12.20 4.96 3.65
C PRO A 69 11.22 5.63 4.64
N PHE A 70 10.56 4.83 5.49
CA PHE A 70 9.61 5.32 6.48
C PHE A 70 10.18 5.12 7.88
N ARG A 71 9.93 6.06 8.78
CA ARG A 71 10.21 5.86 10.20
C ARG A 71 9.35 4.70 10.73
N ALA A 72 9.84 4.00 11.75
CA ALA A 72 9.05 3.00 12.45
C ALA A 72 7.73 3.60 12.97
N ALA A 73 6.68 2.78 13.02
CA ALA A 73 5.34 3.18 13.46
C ALA A 73 4.74 4.38 12.68
N SER A 74 5.04 4.49 11.38
CA SER A 74 4.40 5.50 10.50
C SER A 74 2.99 5.12 10.04
N PHE A 75 2.65 3.84 10.10
CA PHE A 75 1.39 3.30 9.59
C PHE A 75 0.70 2.49 10.67
N ASP A 76 -0.63 2.54 10.67
CA ASP A 76 -1.49 1.77 11.56
C ASP A 76 -1.72 0.34 11.02
N ALA A 77 -1.60 0.15 9.70
CA ALA A 77 -1.74 -1.12 9.03
C ALA A 77 -0.86 -1.21 7.78
N ALA A 78 -0.49 -2.44 7.41
CA ALA A 78 0.09 -2.76 6.11
C ALA A 78 -0.78 -3.80 5.40
N ILE A 79 -0.88 -3.68 4.09
CA ILE A 79 -1.58 -4.62 3.20
C ILE A 79 -0.54 -5.23 2.30
N ASP A 80 -0.62 -6.55 2.16
CA ASP A 80 0.08 -7.32 1.15
C ASP A 80 -0.96 -8.08 0.34
N ARG A 81 -0.91 -7.93 -0.98
CA ARG A 81 -1.73 -8.71 -1.90
C ARG A 81 -0.87 -9.40 -2.95
N GLY A 82 -0.16 -10.42 -2.49
CA GLY A 82 0.66 -11.26 -3.35
C GLY A 82 2.07 -10.72 -3.58
N CYS A 83 2.48 -9.63 -2.92
CA CYS A 83 3.86 -9.15 -2.90
C CYS A 83 4.75 -10.09 -2.08
N PHE A 84 4.30 -10.60 -0.93
CA PHE A 84 5.11 -11.44 -0.05
C PHE A 84 5.67 -12.69 -0.73
N HIS A 85 4.95 -13.27 -1.70
CA HIS A 85 5.43 -14.42 -2.48
C HIS A 85 6.67 -14.13 -3.33
N TYR A 86 6.96 -12.86 -3.60
CA TYR A 86 8.12 -12.41 -4.37
C TYR A 86 9.27 -11.90 -3.48
N VAL A 87 9.06 -11.86 -2.17
CA VAL A 87 10.10 -11.47 -1.21
C VAL A 87 11.04 -12.67 -0.99
N PRO A 88 12.36 -12.52 -1.23
CA PRO A 88 13.33 -13.59 -0.96
C PRO A 88 13.28 -14.01 0.52
N THR A 89 13.33 -15.32 0.77
CA THR A 89 13.30 -15.87 2.14
C THR A 89 14.55 -15.60 2.96
N GLU A 90 15.63 -15.13 2.33
CA GLU A 90 16.86 -14.74 3.00
C GLU A 90 17.34 -13.37 2.53
N SER A 91 17.56 -12.46 3.48
CA SER A 91 18.37 -11.26 3.28
C SER A 91 19.76 -11.58 3.84
N THR A 92 20.71 -11.91 2.97
CA THR A 92 22.13 -11.99 3.36
C THR A 92 22.67 -10.60 3.68
#